data_AF-A0A2W1GPX5-F1
#
_entry.id   AF-A0A2W1GPX5-F1
#
_cell.length_a   1.000
_cell.length_b   1.000
_cell.length_c   1.000
_cell.angle_alpha   90.00
_cell.angle_beta   90.00
_cell.angle_gamma   90.00
#
_symmetry.space_group_name_H-M   'P 1'
#
loop_
_entity.id
_entity.type
_entity.pdbx_description
1 polymer ?
#
loop_
_entity_poly.entity_id
_entity_poly.type
_entity_poly.pdbx_seq_one_letter_code
_entity_poly.pdbx_strand_id
1 'polypeptide(L)'
;MARHAERYPTRRAAKAQKAVYQRMKASNKTFTGNLAFFNNWTLYWTSDKTEVEQLTTTGPFAGTLSAFTTGVRLRTRYQHLLTHATTPTTFWASNSTRVIQTAKHFASGFFGLDYTTTHTANLTVISEHSSLGANTLTPGRTCLLNKKDKQHGQRNGYRLAAQYRATYMPPIRERLLTQTDMSFSDPEIYAMQEMCGFETTVRGRSDWCNVFTKEEFLNFEYARDVLHYYRAGPGLKYGVGMGWLWVNATTNLLVEGPERVGGLYFSL
;
A
#
# COMPACT_ATOMS: atom_id res chain seq x y z
N MET A 1 0.52 12.91 -8.76
CA MET A 1 0.77 12.19 -7.49
C MET A 1 0.51 10.70 -7.72
N ALA A 2 1.39 9.82 -7.24
CA ALA A 2 1.16 8.38 -7.20
C ALA A 2 1.47 7.82 -5.80
N ARG A 3 0.91 6.64 -5.50
CA ARG A 3 1.33 5.83 -4.35
C ARG A 3 2.52 4.95 -4.79
N HIS A 4 3.26 4.39 -3.83
CA HIS A 4 4.04 3.20 -4.10
C HIS A 4 3.17 2.08 -4.73
N ALA A 5 3.78 1.27 -5.61
CA ALA A 5 3.12 0.15 -6.25
C ALA A 5 2.90 -1.05 -5.29
N GLU A 6 2.44 -2.18 -5.83
CA GLU A 6 2.19 -3.43 -5.12
C GLU A 6 3.42 -3.87 -4.31
N ARG A 7 3.18 -4.36 -3.10
CA ARG A 7 4.24 -4.65 -2.13
C ARG A 7 3.90 -5.84 -1.26
N TYR A 8 4.94 -6.45 -0.70
CA TYR A 8 4.78 -7.39 0.40
C TYR A 8 4.13 -6.74 1.63
N PRO A 9 3.58 -7.54 2.57
CA PRO A 9 2.92 -7.02 3.77
C PRO A 9 3.83 -6.10 4.60
N THR A 10 3.22 -5.24 5.42
CA THR A 10 3.98 -4.50 6.45
C THR A 10 4.50 -5.47 7.50
N ARG A 11 5.52 -5.09 8.29
CA ARG A 11 6.06 -5.98 9.35
C ARG A 11 4.99 -6.52 10.29
N ARG A 12 4.02 -5.68 10.68
CA ARG A 12 2.91 -6.10 11.56
C ARG A 12 1.99 -7.11 10.89
N ALA A 13 1.62 -6.87 9.63
CA ALA A 13 0.77 -7.79 8.86
C ALA A 13 1.50 -9.11 8.59
N ALA A 14 2.77 -9.06 8.14
CA ALA A 14 3.59 -10.26 7.93
C ALA A 14 3.75 -11.09 9.21
N LYS A 15 3.90 -10.45 10.38
CA LYS A 15 3.94 -11.14 11.68
C LYS A 15 2.62 -11.87 11.96
N ALA A 16 1.47 -11.23 11.73
CA ALA A 16 0.15 -11.82 11.96
C ALA A 16 -0.10 -13.00 11.01
N GLN A 17 0.19 -12.83 9.72
CA GLN A 17 0.04 -13.90 8.72
C GLN A 17 0.98 -15.08 9.00
N LYS A 18 2.24 -14.81 9.36
CA LYS A 18 3.18 -15.87 9.77
C LYS A 18 2.67 -16.61 11.02
N ALA A 19 2.06 -15.93 11.98
CA ALA A 19 1.49 -16.57 13.16
C ALA A 19 0.36 -17.54 12.79
N VAL A 20 -0.55 -17.15 11.89
CA VAL A 20 -1.59 -18.03 11.34
C VAL A 20 -0.97 -19.27 10.67
N TYR A 21 -0.01 -19.05 9.77
CA TYR A 21 0.68 -20.13 9.06
C TYR A 21 1.32 -21.14 10.03
N GLN A 22 2.09 -20.64 11.02
CA GLN A 22 2.78 -21.49 11.98
C GLN A 22 1.80 -22.27 12.86
N ARG A 23 0.72 -21.63 13.31
CA ARG A 23 -0.29 -22.28 14.14
C ARG A 23 -1.05 -23.37 13.37
N MET A 24 -1.44 -23.11 12.13
CA MET A 24 -2.09 -24.11 11.28
C MET A 24 -1.15 -25.28 10.94
N LYS A 25 0.13 -25.01 10.64
CA LYS A 25 1.13 -26.09 10.44
C LYS A 25 1.34 -26.92 11.72
N ALA A 26 1.47 -26.28 12.88
CA ALA A 26 1.68 -26.96 14.15
C ALA A 26 0.47 -27.79 14.64
N SER A 27 -0.71 -27.60 14.04
CA SER A 27 -1.89 -28.40 14.37
C SER A 27 -1.80 -29.85 13.92
N ASN A 28 -0.91 -30.19 12.97
CA ASN A 28 -0.80 -31.49 12.32
C ASN A 28 -2.14 -32.03 11.76
N LYS A 29 -3.12 -31.15 11.53
CA LYS A 29 -4.40 -31.50 10.91
C LYS A 29 -4.25 -31.51 9.38
N THR A 30 -4.95 -32.45 8.73
CA THR A 30 -5.16 -32.41 7.28
C THR A 30 -6.35 -31.52 6.98
N PHE A 31 -6.12 -30.39 6.31
CA PHE A 31 -7.18 -29.46 5.93
C PHE A 31 -7.95 -29.97 4.71
N THR A 32 -9.26 -29.71 4.67
CA THR A 32 -10.17 -30.15 3.60
C THR A 32 -11.01 -28.98 3.07
N GLY A 33 -11.77 -29.21 1.99
CA GLY A 33 -12.59 -28.18 1.35
C GLY A 33 -11.75 -26.99 0.87
N ASN A 34 -12.24 -25.76 1.09
CA ASN A 34 -11.55 -24.53 0.67
C ASN A 34 -10.23 -24.26 1.40
N LEU A 35 -9.90 -25.05 2.44
CA LEU A 35 -8.60 -24.97 3.13
C LEU A 35 -7.63 -26.10 2.72
N ALA A 36 -8.04 -27.01 1.84
CA ALA A 36 -7.20 -28.15 1.41
C ALA A 36 -5.86 -27.71 0.79
N PHE A 37 -5.83 -26.54 0.14
CA PHE A 37 -4.59 -25.98 -0.41
C PHE A 37 -3.50 -25.78 0.66
N PHE A 38 -3.90 -25.53 1.92
CA PHE A 38 -2.98 -25.21 3.01
C PHE A 38 -2.00 -26.35 3.32
N ASN A 39 -2.39 -27.60 3.07
CA ASN A 39 -1.55 -28.77 3.29
C ASN A 39 -0.19 -28.64 2.58
N ASN A 40 -0.19 -28.11 1.34
CA ASN A 40 1.00 -27.90 0.51
C ASN A 40 1.39 -26.42 0.37
N TRP A 41 0.68 -25.52 1.06
CA TRP A 41 0.92 -24.09 0.95
C TRP A 41 2.15 -23.65 1.76
N THR A 42 2.87 -22.67 1.21
CA THR A 42 3.98 -21.98 1.85
C THR A 42 3.79 -20.47 1.76
N LEU A 43 4.40 -19.73 2.69
CA LEU A 43 4.42 -18.27 2.66
C LEU A 43 4.95 -17.77 1.32
N TYR A 44 4.36 -16.71 0.80
CA TYR A 44 4.71 -16.13 -0.50
C TYR A 44 5.87 -15.12 -0.41
N TRP A 45 6.61 -15.09 0.70
CA TRP A 45 7.82 -14.29 0.88
C TRP A 45 8.89 -15.09 1.62
N THR A 46 10.15 -14.68 1.48
CA THR A 46 11.30 -15.38 2.06
C THR A 46 11.34 -15.37 3.60
N SER A 47 12.01 -16.36 4.19
CA SER A 47 12.14 -16.49 5.64
C SER A 47 13.02 -15.41 6.29
N ASP A 48 13.98 -14.85 5.54
CA ASP A 48 14.90 -13.79 5.97
C ASP A 48 14.24 -12.40 6.09
N LYS A 49 13.00 -12.27 5.60
CA LYS A 49 12.17 -11.05 5.64
C LYS A 49 12.76 -9.84 4.92
N THR A 50 13.76 -10.03 4.06
CA THR A 50 14.39 -8.94 3.30
C THR A 50 13.38 -8.26 2.36
N GLU A 51 12.42 -9.02 1.85
CA GLU A 51 11.36 -8.57 0.95
C GLU A 51 10.21 -7.83 1.67
N VAL A 52 10.06 -8.01 2.98
CA VAL A 52 8.91 -7.47 3.73
C VAL A 52 8.92 -5.94 3.65
N GLU A 53 7.73 -5.35 3.44
CA GLU A 53 7.50 -3.92 3.19
C GLU A 53 7.99 -3.39 1.83
N GLN A 54 8.70 -4.19 1.02
CA GLN A 54 9.23 -3.80 -0.29
C GLN A 54 8.27 -4.15 -1.43
N LEU A 55 8.53 -3.57 -2.61
CA LEU A 55 7.75 -3.87 -3.81
C LEU A 55 7.83 -5.36 -4.14
N THR A 56 6.72 -5.91 -4.63
CA THR A 56 6.74 -7.27 -5.20
C THR A 56 7.49 -7.24 -6.53
N THR A 57 8.30 -8.26 -6.76
CA THR A 57 9.18 -8.38 -7.94
C THR A 57 8.79 -9.53 -8.86
N THR A 58 7.78 -10.31 -8.48
CA THR A 58 7.32 -11.51 -9.17
C THR A 58 5.80 -11.50 -9.34
N GLY A 59 5.33 -12.30 -10.30
CA GLY A 59 3.92 -12.40 -10.65
C GLY A 59 3.42 -11.30 -11.60
N PRO A 60 2.22 -11.48 -12.18
CA PRO A 60 1.65 -10.55 -13.15
C PRO A 60 1.27 -9.18 -12.56
N PHE A 61 1.18 -9.10 -11.23
CA PHE A 61 0.83 -7.89 -10.48
C PHE A 61 2.04 -7.36 -9.68
N ALA A 62 3.26 -7.71 -10.08
CA ALA A 62 4.47 -7.23 -9.42
C ALA A 62 4.51 -5.69 -9.36
N GLY A 63 4.82 -5.12 -8.20
CA GLY A 63 4.88 -3.67 -8.04
C GLY A 63 5.96 -3.01 -8.91
N THR A 64 7.07 -3.70 -9.15
CA THR A 64 8.11 -3.24 -10.09
C THR A 64 7.58 -3.16 -11.52
N LEU A 65 6.83 -4.18 -11.96
CA LEU A 65 6.18 -4.23 -13.27
C LEU A 65 5.08 -3.16 -13.40
N SER A 66 4.23 -3.01 -12.39
CA SER A 66 3.15 -2.03 -12.34
C SER A 66 3.68 -0.60 -12.43
N ALA A 67 4.73 -0.27 -11.65
CA ALA A 67 5.38 1.02 -11.69
C ALA A 67 6.00 1.34 -13.06
N PHE A 68 6.76 0.39 -13.62
CA PHE A 68 7.39 0.55 -14.95
C PHE A 68 6.35 0.72 -16.06
N THR A 69 5.34 -0.16 -16.09
CA THR A 69 4.27 -0.13 -17.08
C THR A 69 3.45 1.16 -16.97
N THR A 70 3.24 1.67 -15.76
CA THR A 70 2.61 2.99 -15.55
C THR A 70 3.44 4.10 -16.18
N GLY A 71 4.77 4.08 -16.04
CA GLY A 71 5.68 5.00 -16.71
C GLY A 71 5.51 4.98 -18.23
N VAL A 72 5.54 3.80 -18.84
CA VAL A 72 5.35 3.64 -20.30
C VAL A 72 3.98 4.19 -20.73
N ARG A 73 2.90 3.78 -20.05
CA ARG A 73 1.53 4.24 -20.35
C ARG A 73 1.39 5.75 -20.29
N LEU A 74 1.95 6.39 -19.25
CA LEU A 74 1.85 7.84 -19.10
C LEU A 74 2.74 8.58 -20.11
N ARG A 75 3.91 8.06 -20.45
CA ARG A 75 4.76 8.64 -21.51
C ARG A 75 4.04 8.63 -22.84
N THR A 76 3.43 7.49 -23.21
CA THR A 76 2.65 7.37 -24.46
C THR A 76 1.45 8.30 -24.45
N ARG A 77 0.70 8.37 -23.34
CA ARG A 77 -0.49 9.23 -23.22
C ARG A 77 -0.14 10.73 -23.29
N TYR A 78 0.97 11.14 -22.68
CA TYR A 78 1.37 12.54 -22.53
C TYR A 78 2.58 12.91 -23.39
N GLN A 79 2.83 12.17 -24.48
CA GLN A 79 3.97 12.40 -25.37
C GLN A 79 4.04 13.86 -25.85
N HIS A 80 2.88 14.44 -26.18
CA HIS A 80 2.76 15.83 -26.64
C HIS A 80 3.20 16.87 -25.59
N LEU A 81 3.28 16.52 -24.31
CA LEU A 81 3.76 17.43 -23.26
C LEU A 81 5.28 17.36 -23.07
N LEU A 82 5.96 16.36 -23.64
CA LEU A 82 7.41 16.19 -23.49
C LEU A 82 8.21 17.30 -24.17
N THR A 83 7.67 17.94 -25.21
CA THR A 83 8.27 19.11 -25.87
C THR A 83 8.34 20.33 -24.95
N HIS A 84 7.53 20.36 -23.89
CA HIS A 84 7.48 21.43 -22.90
C HIS A 84 8.13 21.03 -21.57
N ALA A 85 8.79 19.87 -21.53
CA ALA A 85 9.48 19.40 -20.35
C ALA A 85 10.77 20.20 -20.12
N THR A 86 11.06 20.53 -18.87
CA THR A 86 12.40 20.99 -18.47
C THR A 86 13.33 19.78 -18.38
N THR A 87 14.60 19.96 -18.78
CA THR A 87 15.62 18.92 -18.74
C THR A 87 16.77 19.36 -17.81
N PRO A 88 17.08 18.61 -16.73
CA PRO A 88 16.41 17.38 -16.30
C PRO A 88 15.01 17.65 -15.73
N THR A 89 14.03 16.80 -16.06
CA THR A 89 12.73 16.83 -15.40
C THR A 89 12.90 16.33 -13.97
N THR A 90 12.49 17.14 -12.98
CA THR A 90 12.56 16.71 -11.58
C THR A 90 11.33 15.90 -11.20
N PHE A 91 11.55 14.80 -10.48
CA PHE A 91 10.49 14.02 -9.84
C PHE A 91 10.83 13.74 -8.39
N TRP A 92 9.80 13.64 -7.55
CA TRP A 92 9.95 13.56 -6.10
C TRP A 92 9.46 12.22 -5.57
N ALA A 93 10.15 11.71 -4.54
CA ALA A 93 9.72 10.55 -3.77
C ALA A 93 9.84 10.84 -2.27
N SER A 94 8.90 10.36 -1.46
CA SER A 94 9.15 10.28 -0.02
C SER A 94 10.29 9.29 0.29
N ASN A 95 11.01 9.52 1.39
CA ASN A 95 12.14 8.68 1.81
C ASN A 95 11.69 7.34 2.44
N SER A 96 10.97 6.55 1.66
CA SER A 96 10.65 5.15 1.92
C SER A 96 11.16 4.30 0.76
N THR A 97 11.89 3.22 1.07
CA THR A 97 12.51 2.35 0.05
C THR A 97 11.55 1.96 -1.07
N ARG A 98 10.34 1.48 -0.74
CA ARG A 98 9.32 1.12 -1.74
C ARG A 98 8.82 2.30 -2.58
N VAL A 99 8.78 3.51 -2.03
CA VAL A 99 8.35 4.73 -2.75
C VAL A 99 9.46 5.16 -3.71
N ILE A 100 10.71 5.18 -3.25
CA ILE A 100 11.90 5.43 -4.08
C ILE A 100 12.00 4.42 -5.22
N GLN A 101 11.81 3.11 -4.94
CA GLN A 101 11.86 2.09 -5.97
C GLN A 101 10.70 2.23 -6.97
N THR A 102 9.49 2.58 -6.50
CA THR A 102 8.37 2.88 -7.41
C THR A 102 8.73 4.04 -8.33
N ALA A 103 9.28 5.12 -7.79
CA ALA A 103 9.69 6.29 -8.55
C ALA A 103 10.76 5.95 -9.60
N LYS A 104 11.75 5.12 -9.24
CA LYS A 104 12.78 4.65 -10.16
C LYS A 104 12.22 3.79 -11.28
N HIS A 105 11.38 2.80 -10.99
CA HIS A 105 10.76 1.96 -12.01
C HIS A 105 9.84 2.78 -12.92
N PHE A 106 9.04 3.68 -12.36
CA PHE A 106 8.24 4.63 -13.12
C PHE A 106 9.11 5.47 -14.06
N ALA A 107 10.20 6.06 -13.55
CA ALA A 107 11.11 6.88 -14.34
C ALA A 107 11.80 6.09 -15.46
N SER A 108 12.20 4.84 -15.21
CA SER A 108 12.74 3.97 -16.25
C SER A 108 11.74 3.71 -17.39
N GLY A 109 10.45 3.56 -17.07
CA GLY A 109 9.40 3.41 -18.09
C GLY A 109 9.02 4.73 -18.77
N PHE A 110 9.07 5.85 -18.04
CA PHE A 110 8.62 7.15 -18.53
C PHE A 110 9.71 7.94 -19.29
N PHE A 111 10.95 7.94 -18.81
CA PHE A 111 12.06 8.73 -19.35
C PHE A 111 13.05 7.90 -20.18
N GLY A 112 13.04 6.57 -20.04
CA GLY A 112 14.01 5.67 -20.66
C GLY A 112 14.92 5.01 -19.63
N LEU A 113 15.56 3.89 -19.97
CA LEU A 113 16.41 3.13 -19.03
C LEU A 113 17.68 3.89 -18.62
N ASP A 114 18.12 4.82 -19.47
CA ASP A 114 19.34 5.61 -19.37
C ASP A 114 19.09 7.04 -18.88
N TYR A 115 17.90 7.34 -18.32
CA TYR A 115 17.51 8.70 -17.91
C TYR A 115 18.50 9.37 -16.94
N THR A 116 19.22 8.57 -16.14
CA THR A 116 20.24 9.03 -15.20
C THR A 116 21.54 9.42 -15.91
N THR A 117 22.00 8.60 -16.85
CA THR A 117 23.25 8.83 -17.60
C THR A 117 23.08 9.93 -18.65
N THR A 118 21.90 10.03 -19.26
CA THR A 118 21.56 11.11 -20.21
C THR A 118 21.12 12.40 -19.52
N HIS A 119 20.99 12.38 -18.19
CA HIS A 119 20.51 13.53 -17.41
C HIS A 119 19.12 14.04 -17.87
N THR A 120 18.25 13.14 -18.34
CA THR A 120 16.90 13.46 -18.80
C THR A 120 15.96 13.76 -17.62
N ALA A 121 16.15 13.08 -16.48
CA ALA A 121 15.35 13.29 -15.29
C ALA A 121 16.15 13.10 -14.00
N ASN A 122 15.74 13.78 -12.93
CA ASN A 122 16.41 13.73 -11.64
C ASN A 122 15.44 13.41 -10.49
N LEU A 123 15.80 12.42 -9.66
CA LEU A 123 15.02 12.04 -8.49
C LEU A 123 15.43 12.86 -7.27
N THR A 124 14.48 13.62 -6.71
CA THR A 124 14.63 14.29 -5.41
C THR A 124 13.94 13.48 -4.32
N VAL A 125 14.69 13.02 -3.32
CA VAL A 125 14.15 12.28 -2.17
C VAL A 125 13.85 13.22 -1.01
N ILE A 126 12.60 13.27 -0.56
CA ILE A 126 12.15 14.10 0.55
C ILE A 126 12.07 13.26 1.83
N SER A 127 12.78 13.68 2.87
CA SER A 127 12.76 13.00 4.17
C SER A 127 11.35 12.87 4.76
N GLU A 128 11.08 11.73 5.40
CA GLU A 128 9.83 11.46 6.11
C GLU A 128 9.90 11.88 7.60
N HIS A 129 10.97 12.58 8.00
CA HIS A 129 11.19 12.99 9.38
C HIS A 129 10.19 14.08 9.81
N SER A 130 9.72 14.01 11.05
CA SER A 130 8.65 14.90 11.52
C SER A 130 9.05 16.38 11.61
N SER A 131 10.35 16.69 11.62
CA SER A 131 10.85 18.07 11.64
C SER A 131 10.59 18.83 10.33
N LEU A 132 10.24 18.16 9.23
CA LEU A 132 10.01 18.83 7.95
C LEU A 132 8.72 19.68 7.92
N GLY A 133 7.83 19.50 8.90
CA GLY A 133 6.60 20.27 8.98
C GLY A 133 5.77 20.17 7.69
N ALA A 134 5.54 21.33 7.06
CA ALA A 134 4.77 21.46 5.82
C ALA A 134 5.54 21.04 4.55
N ASN A 135 6.87 21.03 4.56
CA ASN A 135 7.69 20.65 3.41
C ASN A 135 7.83 19.12 3.32
N THR A 136 6.74 18.42 2.98
CA THR A 136 6.71 16.96 3.02
C THR A 136 5.73 16.36 2.01
N LEU A 137 6.00 15.10 1.61
CA LEU A 137 5.04 14.23 0.93
C LEU A 137 4.30 13.29 1.91
N THR A 138 4.63 13.35 3.21
CA THR A 138 4.08 12.45 4.23
C THR A 138 3.50 13.22 5.43
N PRO A 139 2.45 14.03 5.23
CA PRO A 139 1.92 14.89 6.27
C PRO A 139 1.37 14.11 7.48
N GLY A 140 0.98 12.85 7.30
CA GLY A 140 0.65 11.94 8.40
C GLY A 140 1.79 11.68 9.40
N ARG A 141 3.06 11.90 8.99
CA ARG A 141 4.23 11.79 9.86
C ARG A 141 4.66 13.11 10.49
N THR A 142 4.47 14.23 9.78
CA THR A 142 4.89 15.57 10.24
C THR A 142 3.83 16.27 11.08
N CYS A 143 2.54 15.94 10.92
CA CYS A 143 1.47 16.47 11.77
C CYS A 143 1.55 15.88 13.20
N LEU A 144 2.22 16.60 14.10
CA LEU A 144 2.45 16.15 15.48
C LEU A 144 1.15 16.02 16.29
N LEU A 145 0.19 16.92 16.08
CA LEU A 145 -1.11 16.86 16.76
C LEU A 145 -1.88 15.60 16.38
N ASN A 146 -1.93 15.24 15.09
CA ASN A 146 -2.53 13.98 14.62
C ASN A 146 -1.89 12.74 15.27
N LYS A 147 -0.57 12.76 15.49
CA LYS A 147 0.14 11.63 16.11
C LYS A 147 -0.11 11.51 17.63
N LYS A 148 -0.23 12.66 18.31
CA LYS A 148 -0.39 12.74 19.77
C LYS A 148 -1.84 12.58 20.21
N ASP A 149 -2.80 13.00 19.39
CA ASP A 149 -4.23 12.86 19.68
C ASP A 149 -4.63 11.38 19.68
N LYS A 150 -4.96 10.87 20.87
CA LYS A 150 -5.34 9.46 21.09
C LYS A 150 -6.79 9.17 20.70
N GLN A 151 -7.65 10.19 20.66
CA GLN A 151 -9.10 10.04 20.51
C GLN A 151 -9.54 10.33 19.08
N HIS A 152 -9.10 11.45 18.51
CA HIS A 152 -9.51 11.94 17.19
C HIS A 152 -8.36 12.02 16.17
N GLY A 153 -7.15 11.60 16.55
CA GLY A 153 -6.01 11.42 15.65
C GLY A 153 -6.03 10.07 14.92
N GLN A 154 -4.93 9.73 14.25
CA GLN A 154 -4.81 8.53 13.40
C GLN A 154 -5.15 7.19 14.08
N ARG A 155 -5.10 7.12 15.42
CA ARG A 155 -5.46 5.91 16.19
C ARG A 155 -6.96 5.62 16.15
N ASN A 156 -7.78 6.66 15.91
CA ASN A 156 -9.23 6.54 15.82
C ASN A 156 -9.65 5.53 14.74
N GLY A 157 -9.07 5.61 13.54
CA GLY A 157 -9.38 4.68 12.46
C GLY A 157 -9.08 3.22 12.79
N TYR A 158 -8.00 2.93 13.52
CA TYR A 158 -7.71 1.55 13.97
C TYR A 158 -8.75 1.04 14.97
N ARG A 159 -9.22 1.90 15.87
CA ARG A 159 -10.25 1.56 16.87
C ARG A 159 -11.59 1.29 16.19
N LEU A 160 -12.04 2.19 15.31
CA LEU A 160 -13.32 2.07 14.62
C LEU A 160 -13.32 0.87 13.65
N ALA A 161 -12.23 0.63 12.93
CA ALA A 161 -12.10 -0.56 12.09
C ALA A 161 -12.10 -1.86 12.92
N ALA A 162 -11.52 -1.87 14.12
CA ALA A 162 -11.60 -3.02 15.01
C ALA A 162 -13.03 -3.26 15.52
N GLN A 163 -13.77 -2.20 15.88
CA GLN A 163 -15.17 -2.29 16.28
C GLN A 163 -16.05 -2.81 15.14
N TYR A 164 -15.86 -2.31 13.91
CA TYR A 164 -16.59 -2.81 12.75
C TYR A 164 -16.27 -4.28 12.46
N ARG A 165 -15.00 -4.70 12.53
CA ARG A 165 -14.65 -6.11 12.32
C ARG A 165 -15.37 -7.05 13.29
N ALA A 166 -15.52 -6.63 14.55
CA ALA A 166 -16.21 -7.44 15.55
C ALA A 166 -17.68 -7.74 15.20
N THR A 167 -18.32 -6.97 14.29
CA THR A 167 -19.72 -7.20 13.91
C THR A 167 -19.90 -8.33 12.90
N TYR A 168 -18.90 -8.64 12.07
CA TYR A 168 -19.01 -9.65 11.01
C TYR A 168 -18.09 -10.87 11.21
N MET A 169 -17.16 -10.81 12.14
CA MET A 169 -16.23 -11.91 12.46
C MET A 169 -16.85 -13.14 13.14
N PRO A 170 -17.93 -13.05 13.96
CA PRO A 170 -18.45 -14.22 14.67
C PRO A 170 -18.92 -15.36 13.74
N PRO A 171 -19.72 -15.12 12.67
CA PRO A 171 -20.13 -16.20 11.76
C PRO A 171 -18.96 -16.85 11.02
N ILE A 172 -17.93 -16.07 10.65
CA ILE A 172 -16.72 -16.61 10.00
C ILE A 172 -15.98 -17.54 10.96
N ARG A 173 -15.80 -17.12 12.21
CA ARG A 173 -15.13 -17.91 13.25
C ARG A 173 -15.85 -19.23 13.48
N GLU A 174 -17.17 -19.19 13.61
CA GLU A 174 -17.98 -20.39 13.81
C GLU A 174 -17.84 -21.36 12.64
N ARG A 175 -17.94 -20.88 11.39
CA ARG A 175 -17.70 -21.71 10.20
C ARG A 175 -16.32 -22.35 10.20
N LEU A 176 -15.27 -21.56 10.45
CA LEU A 176 -13.89 -22.06 10.47
C LEU A 176 -13.68 -23.07 11.60
N LEU A 177 -14.28 -22.84 12.77
CA LEU A 177 -14.27 -23.79 13.88
C LEU A 177 -14.92 -25.11 13.48
N THR A 178 -16.10 -25.10 12.87
CA THR A 178 -16.78 -26.31 12.40
C THR A 178 -15.97 -27.05 11.33
N GLN A 179 -15.35 -26.32 10.39
CA GLN A 179 -14.61 -26.93 9.29
C GLN A 179 -13.24 -27.50 9.71
N THR A 180 -12.58 -26.89 10.68
CA THR A 180 -11.18 -27.21 11.02
C THR A 180 -10.99 -27.75 12.43
N ASP A 181 -12.00 -27.64 13.28
CA ASP A 181 -11.90 -27.86 14.73
C ASP A 181 -10.76 -26.99 15.31
N MET A 182 -10.64 -25.75 14.82
CA MET A 182 -9.72 -24.73 15.31
C MET A 182 -10.46 -23.40 15.48
N SER A 183 -10.34 -22.80 16.67
CA SER A 183 -10.82 -21.44 16.91
C SER A 183 -9.76 -20.42 16.48
N PHE A 184 -10.14 -19.43 15.66
CA PHE A 184 -9.26 -18.35 15.18
C PHE A 184 -9.74 -16.99 15.67
N SER A 185 -8.88 -16.18 16.28
CA SER A 185 -9.16 -14.80 16.72
C SER A 185 -9.48 -13.84 15.56
N ASP A 186 -10.15 -12.70 15.81
CA ASP A 186 -10.43 -11.69 14.76
C ASP A 186 -9.17 -11.23 14.03
N PRO A 187 -8.02 -10.99 14.70
CA PRO A 187 -6.78 -10.65 14.02
C PRO A 187 -6.25 -11.77 13.12
N GLU A 188 -6.46 -13.05 13.48
CA GLU A 188 -6.06 -14.19 12.65
C GLU A 188 -6.93 -14.30 11.40
N ILE A 189 -8.26 -14.22 11.55
CA ILE A 189 -9.20 -14.23 10.41
C ILE A 189 -8.93 -13.05 9.48
N TYR A 190 -8.73 -11.86 10.03
CA TYR A 190 -8.37 -10.68 9.24
C TYR A 190 -7.01 -10.86 8.53
N ALA A 191 -6.03 -11.52 9.15
CA ALA A 191 -4.76 -11.83 8.51
C ALA A 191 -4.94 -12.83 7.34
N MET A 192 -5.85 -13.80 7.45
CA MET A 192 -6.23 -14.70 6.36
C MET A 192 -6.87 -13.94 5.19
N GLN A 193 -7.76 -12.99 5.47
CA GLN A 193 -8.32 -12.10 4.45
C GLN A 193 -7.22 -11.25 3.76
N GLU A 194 -6.26 -10.73 4.54
CA GLU A 194 -5.11 -10.02 3.97
C GLU A 194 -4.19 -10.92 3.13
N MET A 195 -4.05 -12.22 3.46
CA MET A 195 -3.25 -13.16 2.66
C MET A 195 -3.80 -13.30 1.24
N CYS A 196 -5.12 -13.34 1.06
CA CYS A 196 -5.74 -13.34 -0.28
C CYS A 196 -5.22 -12.20 -1.16
N GLY A 197 -5.29 -10.96 -0.66
CA GLY A 197 -4.85 -9.79 -1.42
C GLY A 197 -3.34 -9.77 -1.69
N PHE A 198 -2.53 -9.95 -0.64
CA PHE A 198 -1.07 -9.88 -0.80
C PHE A 198 -0.50 -11.04 -1.61
N GLU A 199 -0.97 -12.27 -1.42
CA GLU A 199 -0.50 -13.40 -2.22
C GLU A 199 -0.87 -13.22 -3.69
N THR A 200 -2.05 -12.70 -3.99
CA THR A 200 -2.45 -12.39 -5.37
C THR A 200 -1.45 -11.44 -6.02
N THR A 201 -0.96 -10.41 -5.31
CA THR A 201 0.04 -9.47 -5.85
C THR A 201 1.40 -10.08 -6.15
N VAL A 202 1.70 -11.28 -5.62
CA VAL A 202 2.99 -11.97 -5.77
C VAL A 202 2.88 -13.16 -6.72
N ARG A 203 1.80 -13.95 -6.60
CA ARG A 203 1.60 -15.21 -7.33
C ARG A 203 0.61 -15.09 -8.48
N GLY A 204 -0.09 -13.96 -8.61
CA GLY A 204 -1.16 -13.76 -9.59
C GLY A 204 -2.51 -14.37 -9.20
N ARG A 205 -2.54 -15.22 -8.17
CA ARG A 205 -3.72 -15.86 -7.60
C ARG A 205 -3.48 -16.20 -6.14
N SER A 206 -4.56 -16.41 -5.38
CA SER A 206 -4.48 -16.88 -4.00
C SER A 206 -5.67 -17.76 -3.65
N ASP A 207 -5.39 -18.98 -3.18
CA ASP A 207 -6.44 -19.89 -2.73
C ASP A 207 -7.06 -19.46 -1.38
N TRP A 208 -6.39 -18.58 -0.63
CA TRP A 208 -6.99 -17.90 0.53
C TRP A 208 -8.24 -17.11 0.15
N CYS A 209 -8.36 -16.67 -1.11
CA CYS A 209 -9.55 -15.98 -1.58
C CYS A 209 -10.79 -16.89 -1.59
N ASN A 210 -10.62 -18.21 -1.70
CA ASN A 210 -11.75 -19.15 -1.69
C ASN A 210 -12.22 -19.50 -0.27
N VAL A 211 -11.46 -19.12 0.77
CA VAL A 211 -11.83 -19.39 2.18
C VAL A 211 -13.00 -18.52 2.64
N PHE A 212 -13.19 -17.37 1.98
CA PHE A 212 -14.19 -16.37 2.36
C PHE A 212 -15.24 -16.22 1.27
N THR A 213 -16.46 -15.90 1.67
CA THR A 213 -17.54 -15.60 0.73
C THR A 213 -17.40 -14.17 0.17
N LYS A 214 -18.14 -13.88 -0.89
CA LYS A 214 -18.21 -12.51 -1.44
C LYS A 214 -18.67 -11.49 -0.38
N GLU A 215 -19.67 -11.84 0.42
CA GLU A 215 -20.20 -10.97 1.47
C GLU A 215 -19.17 -10.69 2.57
N GLU A 216 -18.34 -11.69 2.91
CA GLU A 216 -17.25 -11.50 3.88
C GLU A 216 -16.14 -10.62 3.34
N PHE A 217 -15.89 -10.66 2.03
CA PHE A 217 -14.99 -9.70 1.38
C PHE A 217 -15.57 -8.30 1.32
N LEU A 218 -16.87 -8.13 1.09
CA LEU A 218 -17.52 -6.81 1.18
C LEU A 218 -17.38 -6.23 2.59
N ASN A 219 -17.54 -7.05 3.63
CA ASN A 219 -17.30 -6.64 4.99
C ASN A 219 -15.83 -6.30 5.28
N PHE A 220 -14.88 -7.10 4.76
CA PHE A 220 -13.45 -6.82 4.88
C PHE A 220 -13.07 -5.51 4.19
N GLU A 221 -13.58 -5.28 2.98
CA GLU A 221 -13.38 -4.08 2.19
C GLU A 221 -13.93 -2.86 2.93
N TYR A 222 -15.17 -2.91 3.43
CA TYR A 222 -15.72 -1.82 4.22
C TYR A 222 -14.96 -1.58 5.54
N ALA A 223 -14.42 -2.62 6.18
CA ALA A 223 -13.55 -2.44 7.35
C ALA A 223 -12.26 -1.67 7.00
N ARG A 224 -11.73 -1.84 5.78
CA ARG A 224 -10.60 -1.07 5.25
C ARG A 224 -11.00 0.37 4.97
N ASP A 225 -12.21 0.60 4.48
CA ASP A 225 -12.74 1.95 4.25
C ASP A 225 -12.92 2.70 5.55
N VAL A 226 -13.55 2.09 6.56
CA VAL A 226 -13.64 2.65 7.92
C VAL A 226 -12.25 3.01 8.46
N LEU A 227 -11.27 2.13 8.28
CA LEU A 227 -9.89 2.41 8.69
C LEU A 227 -9.36 3.67 8.00
N HIS A 228 -9.43 3.76 6.67
CA HIS A 228 -8.83 4.87 5.93
C HIS A 228 -9.60 6.17 6.12
N TYR A 229 -10.93 6.14 6.11
CA TYR A 229 -11.80 7.30 6.31
C TYR A 229 -11.48 8.01 7.64
N TYR A 230 -11.31 7.25 8.73
CA TYR A 230 -11.04 7.81 10.06
C TYR A 230 -9.55 7.90 10.46
N ARG A 231 -8.64 7.33 9.66
CA ARG A 231 -7.18 7.43 9.90
C ARG A 231 -6.49 8.48 9.05
N ALA A 232 -6.96 8.69 7.82
CA ALA A 232 -6.30 9.53 6.81
C ALA A 232 -7.29 10.26 5.87
N GLY A 233 -8.59 10.04 6.01
CA GLY A 233 -9.64 10.62 5.16
C GLY A 233 -10.46 11.71 5.87
N PRO A 234 -11.65 12.02 5.33
CA PRO A 234 -12.52 13.09 5.83
C PRO A 234 -12.99 12.92 7.28
N GLY A 235 -13.07 11.68 7.79
CA GLY A 235 -13.45 11.41 9.18
C GLY A 235 -12.35 11.73 10.20
N LEU A 236 -11.14 12.05 9.75
CA LEU A 236 -10.05 12.45 10.62
C LEU A 236 -10.07 13.97 10.85
N LYS A 237 -10.07 14.41 12.12
CA LYS A 237 -10.02 15.83 12.54
C LYS A 237 -8.91 16.64 11.84
N TYR A 238 -7.78 16.00 11.55
CA TYR A 238 -6.59 16.62 10.95
C TYR A 238 -6.47 16.39 9.43
N GLY A 239 -7.41 15.66 8.80
CA GLY A 239 -7.31 15.20 7.42
C GLY A 239 -7.21 16.35 6.42
N VAL A 240 -8.11 17.33 6.51
CA VAL A 240 -8.14 18.51 5.62
C VAL A 240 -6.83 19.30 5.70
N GLY A 241 -6.36 19.62 6.91
CA GLY A 241 -5.12 20.39 7.08
C GLY A 241 -3.88 19.68 6.54
N MET A 242 -3.81 18.35 6.67
CA MET A 242 -2.71 17.57 6.09
C MET A 242 -2.78 17.51 4.55
N GLY A 243 -3.98 17.35 3.98
CA GLY A 243 -4.17 17.31 2.53
C GLY A 243 -3.95 18.67 1.85
N TRP A 244 -4.28 19.77 2.56
CA TRP A 244 -4.13 21.14 2.08
C TRP A 244 -2.71 21.46 1.60
N LEU A 245 -1.68 20.91 2.24
CA LEU A 245 -0.28 21.18 1.89
C LEU A 245 0.02 20.86 0.42
N TRP A 246 -0.43 19.70 -0.07
CA TRP A 246 -0.19 19.31 -1.45
C TRP A 246 -1.08 20.09 -2.44
N VAL A 247 -2.34 20.33 -2.06
CA VAL A 247 -3.29 21.12 -2.87
C VAL A 247 -2.75 22.54 -3.06
N ASN A 248 -2.29 23.19 -2.00
CA ASN A 248 -1.72 24.53 -2.04
C ASN A 248 -0.47 24.58 -2.93
N ALA A 249 0.47 23.65 -2.74
CA ALA A 249 1.69 23.59 -3.55
C ALA A 249 1.39 23.37 -5.05
N THR A 250 0.46 22.46 -5.36
CA THR A 250 0.09 22.15 -6.75
C THR A 250 -0.70 23.30 -7.39
N THR A 251 -1.56 23.97 -6.62
CA THR A 251 -2.29 25.16 -7.09
C THR A 251 -1.31 26.27 -7.47
N ASN A 252 -0.28 26.51 -6.65
CA ASN A 252 0.75 27.51 -6.96
C ASN A 252 1.50 27.17 -8.26
N LEU A 253 1.89 25.90 -8.45
CA LEU A 253 2.53 25.45 -9.72
C LEU A 253 1.62 25.71 -10.94
N LEU A 254 0.33 25.44 -10.81
CA LEU A 254 -0.63 25.66 -11.90
C LEU A 254 -0.84 27.15 -12.20
N VAL A 255 -0.90 27.99 -11.16
CA VAL A 255 -1.07 29.45 -11.31
C VAL A 255 0.18 30.12 -11.89
N GLU A 256 1.37 29.67 -11.50
CA GLU A 256 2.64 30.20 -12.01
C GLU A 256 2.87 29.85 -13.49
N GLY A 257 2.35 28.72 -13.93
CA GLY A 257 2.35 28.30 -15.34
C GLY A 257 3.67 27.67 -15.80
N PRO A 258 3.63 26.89 -16.91
CA PRO A 258 4.76 26.06 -17.33
C PRO A 258 5.98 26.87 -17.78
N GLU A 259 5.80 28.13 -18.21
CA GLU A 259 6.90 29.01 -18.64
C GLU A 259 7.82 29.41 -17.48
N ARG A 260 7.30 29.52 -16.26
CA ARG A 260 8.06 29.97 -15.09
C ARG A 260 8.62 28.82 -14.27
N VAL A 261 7.81 27.80 -14.05
CA VAL A 261 8.17 26.70 -13.14
C VAL A 261 8.59 25.43 -13.89
N GLY A 262 8.18 25.25 -15.15
CA GLY A 262 8.38 24.04 -15.95
C GLY A 262 7.08 23.28 -16.22
N GLY A 263 7.07 22.43 -17.25
CA GLY A 263 5.86 21.80 -17.77
C GLY A 263 5.45 20.45 -17.16
N LEU A 264 6.35 19.76 -16.45
CA LEU A 264 6.09 18.40 -15.93
C LEU A 264 6.57 18.21 -14.49
N TYR A 265 5.70 17.68 -13.63
CA TYR A 265 5.98 17.37 -12.23
C TYR A 265 5.41 16.01 -11.86
N PHE A 266 6.23 15.19 -11.20
CA PHE A 266 5.82 13.88 -10.73
C PHE A 266 6.15 13.74 -9.24
N SER A 267 5.13 13.52 -8.41
CA SER A 267 5.32 13.26 -6.98
C SER A 267 4.84 11.85 -6.61
N LEU A 268 5.66 11.09 -5.88
CA LEU A 268 5.41 9.74 -5.42
C LEU A 268 5.55 9.58 -3.89
#